data_AF-A0A2J6X4X4-F1
#
_entry.id   AF-A0A2J6X4X4-F1
#
_cell.length_a   1.000
_cell.length_b   1.000
_cell.length_c   1.000
_cell.angle_alpha   90.00
_cell.angle_beta   90.00
_cell.angle_gamma   90.00
#
_symmetry.space_group_name_H-M   'P 1'
#
loop_
_entity.id
_entity.type
_entity.pdbx_description
1 polymer ?
#
loop_
_entity_poly.entity_id
_entity_poly.type
_entity_poly.pdbx_seq_one_letter_code
_entity_poly.pdbx_strand_id
1 'polypeptide(L)'
;MRKHVFRNSLNPIVTLFFLSFPGFFSGSAIVEQIFSIPGMGSLVIGAVMNNDYMVAMASLVFYSTVLVLSLLFADIAYVFLDPRVKFS
;
A
#
# COMPACT_ATOMS: atom_id res chain seq x y z
N MET A 1 -33.14 1.40 -1.07
CA MET A 1 -32.04 0.50 -1.48
C MET A 1 -30.71 1.21 -1.79
N ARG A 2 -30.65 2.22 -2.67
CA ARG A 2 -29.39 2.93 -3.05
C ARG A 2 -28.57 3.54 -1.89
N LYS A 3 -29.19 4.05 -0.82
CA LYS A 3 -28.49 4.65 0.33
C LYS A 3 -27.84 3.64 1.29
N HIS A 4 -28.24 2.37 1.28
CA HIS A 4 -27.69 1.35 2.18
C HIS A 4 -26.57 0.53 1.55
N VAL A 5 -26.71 0.19 0.26
CA VAL A 5 -25.65 -0.53 -0.46
C VAL A 5 -24.39 0.33 -0.58
N PHE A 6 -24.53 1.62 -0.90
CA PHE A 6 -23.37 2.52 -1.06
C PHE A 6 -22.53 2.67 0.22
N ARG A 7 -23.18 2.69 1.40
CA ARG A 7 -22.48 2.81 2.70
C ARG A 7 -21.76 1.52 3.10
N ASN A 8 -22.30 0.34 2.77
CA ASN A 8 -21.63 -0.94 3.07
C ASN A 8 -20.53 -1.29 2.05
N SER A 9 -20.66 -0.81 0.80
CA SER A 9 -19.65 -1.00 -0.24
C SER A 9 -18.46 -0.05 -0.12
N LEU A 10 -18.62 1.11 0.53
CA LEU A 10 -17.54 2.08 0.76
C LEU A 10 -16.41 1.49 1.59
N ASN A 11 -16.74 0.60 2.52
CA ASN A 11 -15.76 -0.03 3.40
C ASN A 11 -14.66 -0.77 2.62
N PRO A 12 -14.96 -1.87 1.89
CA PRO A 12 -13.94 -2.58 1.13
C PRO A 12 -13.27 -1.72 0.05
N ILE A 13 -13.94 -0.71 -0.51
CA ILE A 13 -13.36 0.21 -1.49
C ILE A 13 -12.22 1.04 -0.88
N VAL A 14 -12.40 1.55 0.34
CA VAL A 14 -11.37 2.32 1.05
C VAL A 14 -10.15 1.45 1.33
N THR A 15 -10.33 0.22 1.84
CA THR A 15 -9.21 -0.71 2.05
C THR A 15 -8.50 -1.06 0.75
N LEU A 16 -9.23 -1.35 -0.34
CA LEU A 16 -8.62 -1.67 -1.63
C LEU A 16 -7.81 -0.50 -2.20
N PHE A 17 -8.29 0.73 -2.00
CA PHE A 17 -7.55 1.93 -2.38
C PHE A 17 -6.22 2.04 -1.62
N PHE A 18 -6.25 1.89 -0.31
CA PHE A 18 -5.04 1.95 0.51
C PHE A 18 -4.10 0.75 0.30
N LEU A 19 -4.62 -0.45 0.03
CA LEU A 19 -3.80 -1.62 -0.34
C LEU A 19 -3.08 -1.43 -1.68
N SER A 20 -3.55 -0.53 -2.53
CA SER A 20 -2.87 -0.21 -3.80
C SER A 20 -1.63 0.66 -3.61
N PHE A 21 -1.47 1.34 -2.45
CA PHE A 21 -0.33 2.22 -2.18
C PHE A 21 1.03 1.52 -2.23
N PRO A 22 1.26 0.42 -1.49
CA PRO A 22 2.51 -0.33 -1.60
C PRO A 22 2.77 -0.84 -3.02
N GLY A 23 1.69 -1.18 -3.74
CA GLY A 23 1.73 -1.61 -5.13
C GLY A 23 2.30 -0.57 -6.08
N PHE A 24 2.07 0.74 -5.84
CA PHE A 24 2.65 1.79 -6.67
C PHE A 24 4.18 1.84 -6.58
N PHE A 25 4.75 1.61 -5.40
CA PHE A 25 6.21 1.57 -5.22
C PHE A 25 6.84 0.32 -5.86
N SER A 26 6.12 -0.81 -5.87
CA SER A 26 6.58 -2.01 -6.60
C SER A 26 6.43 -1.85 -8.12
N GLY A 27 5.33 -1.26 -8.58
CA GLY A 27 5.06 -0.99 -9.99
C GLY A 27 5.97 0.08 -10.61
N SER A 28 6.48 1.02 -9.80
CA SER A 28 7.47 2.02 -10.27
C SER A 28 8.77 1.38 -10.73
N ALA A 29 9.10 0.17 -10.26
CA ALA A 29 10.31 -0.55 -10.66
C ALA A 29 10.41 -0.74 -12.19
N ILE A 30 9.28 -0.94 -12.88
CA ILE A 30 9.25 -1.10 -14.34
C ILE A 30 9.64 0.22 -15.02
N VAL A 31 9.14 1.35 -14.52
CA VAL A 31 9.46 2.69 -15.03
C VAL A 31 10.93 3.03 -14.74
N GLU A 32 11.40 2.72 -13.53
CA GLU A 32 12.81 2.86 -13.14
C GLU A 32 13.74 2.08 -14.08
N GLN A 33 13.37 0.85 -14.44
CA GLN A 33 14.14 0.00 -15.37
C GLN A 33 14.16 0.59 -16.79
N ILE A 34 13.02 1.06 -17.31
CA ILE A 34 12.92 1.63 -18.66
C ILE A 34 13.71 2.93 -18.78
N PHE A 35 13.62 3.81 -17.78
CA PHE A 35 14.27 5.12 -17.81
C PHE A 35 15.67 5.12 -17.18
N SER A 36 16.17 3.97 -16.70
CA SER A 36 17.46 3.85 -15.99
C SER A 36 17.61 4.83 -14.82
N ILE A 37 16.50 5.14 -14.14
CA ILE A 37 16.50 6.03 -12.98
C ILE A 37 16.70 5.18 -11.72
N PRO A 38 17.72 5.46 -10.88
CA PRO A 38 17.92 4.72 -9.65
C PRO A 38 16.78 5.00 -8.67
N GLY A 39 16.05 3.95 -8.32
CA GLY A 39 14.92 4.01 -7.39
C GLY A 39 14.81 2.78 -6.50
N MET A 40 13.83 2.78 -5.60
CA MET A 40 13.67 1.71 -4.61
C MET A 40 13.31 0.37 -5.25
N GLY A 41 12.59 0.37 -6.37
CA GLY A 41 12.27 -0.84 -7.13
C GLY A 41 13.52 -1.49 -7.71
N SER A 42 14.37 -0.69 -8.38
CA SER A 42 15.65 -1.17 -8.92
C SER A 42 16.61 -1.69 -7.85
N LEU A 43 16.61 -1.08 -6.65
CA LEU A 43 17.44 -1.50 -5.52
C LEU A 43 17.05 -2.88 -4.99
N VAL A 44 15.74 -3.15 -4.89
CA VAL A 44 15.23 -4.45 -4.44
C VAL A 44 15.55 -5.53 -5.46
N ILE A 45 15.33 -5.26 -6.74
CA ILE A 45 15.64 -6.20 -7.83
C ILE A 45 17.14 -6.50 -7.84
N GLY A 46 17.98 -5.48 -7.71
CA GLY A 46 19.43 -5.63 -7.63
C GLY A 46 19.86 -6.43 -6.40
N ALA A 47 19.26 -6.19 -5.23
CA ALA A 47 19.56 -6.93 -4.01
C ALA A 47 19.21 -8.43 -4.14
N VAL A 48 18.06 -8.75 -4.74
CA VAL A 48 17.65 -10.13 -4.98
C VAL A 48 18.58 -10.81 -5.98
N MET A 49 18.95 -10.14 -7.08
CA MET A 49 19.85 -10.70 -8.10
C MET A 49 21.27 -10.93 -7.56
N ASN A 50 21.76 -10.05 -6.70
CA ASN A 50 23.08 -10.17 -6.08
C ASN A 50 23.09 -11.03 -4.81
N ASN A 51 21.95 -11.64 -4.42
CA ASN A 51 21.77 -12.35 -3.15
C ASN A 51 22.19 -11.52 -1.92
N ASP A 52 21.98 -10.20 -1.99
CA ASP A 52 22.21 -9.30 -0.86
C ASP A 52 20.99 -9.35 0.06
N TYR A 53 21.01 -10.34 0.97
CA TYR A 53 19.94 -10.56 1.94
C TYR A 53 19.72 -9.36 2.87
N MET A 54 20.76 -8.54 3.12
CA MET A 54 20.66 -7.43 4.05
C MET A 54 19.83 -6.29 3.45
N VAL A 55 20.11 -5.94 2.18
CA VAL A 55 19.33 -4.93 1.44
C VAL A 55 17.93 -5.44 1.10
N ALA A 56 17.79 -6.73 0.75
CA ALA A 56 16.49 -7.35 0.50
C ALA A 56 15.60 -7.32 1.77
N MET A 57 16.16 -7.65 2.94
CA MET A 57 15.41 -7.59 4.20
C MET A 57 15.06 -6.15 4.59
N ALA A 58 15.99 -5.21 4.45
CA ALA A 58 15.73 -3.79 4.75
C ALA A 58 14.60 -3.22 3.88
N SER A 59 14.61 -3.53 2.59
CA SER A 59 13.55 -3.12 1.68
C SER A 59 12.21 -3.80 1.96
N LEU A 60 12.20 -5.09 2.31
CA LEU A 60 10.98 -5.78 2.78
C LEU A 60 10.37 -5.08 4.00
N VAL A 61 11.17 -4.79 5.03
CA VAL A 61 10.71 -4.07 6.23
C VAL A 61 10.15 -2.69 5.87
N PHE A 62 10.79 -1.98 4.93
CA PHE A 62 10.29 -0.71 4.43
C PHE A 62 8.92 -0.85 3.76
N TYR A 63 8.75 -1.79 2.83
CA TYR A 63 7.45 -2.04 2.18
C TYR A 63 6.37 -2.47 3.18
N SER A 64 6.71 -3.33 4.14
CA SER A 64 5.80 -3.73 5.20
C SER A 64 5.37 -2.54 6.07
N THR A 65 6.29 -1.62 6.36
CA THR A 65 5.98 -0.41 7.12
C THR A 65 5.01 0.49 6.34
N VAL A 66 5.26 0.70 5.04
CA VAL A 66 4.34 1.46 4.16
C VAL A 66 2.97 0.80 4.08
N LEU A 67 2.93 -0.53 4.01
CA LEU A 67 1.68 -1.30 4.02
C LEU A 67 0.90 -1.07 5.32
N VAL A 68 1.56 -1.22 6.47
CA VAL A 68 0.92 -0.99 7.78
C VAL A 68 0.43 0.45 7.90
N LEU A 69 1.22 1.44 7.48
CA LEU A 69 0.79 2.84 7.45
C LEU A 69 -0.43 3.06 6.54
N SER A 70 -0.44 2.44 5.36
CA SER A 70 -1.56 2.53 4.43
C SER A 70 -2.84 1.93 5.03
N LEU A 71 -2.73 0.78 5.70
CA LEU A 71 -3.85 0.18 6.43
C LEU A 71 -4.31 1.07 7.59
N LEU A 72 -3.40 1.67 8.33
CA LEU A 72 -3.72 2.60 9.42
C LEU A 72 -4.46 3.85 8.89
N PHE A 73 -4.05 4.38 7.73
CA PHE A 73 -4.79 5.44 7.04
C PHE A 73 -6.17 4.98 6.58
N ALA A 74 -6.31 3.71 6.15
CA ALA A 74 -7.61 3.13 5.85
C ALA A 74 -8.51 3.14 7.10
N ASP A 75 -8.02 2.66 8.23
CA ASP A 75 -8.73 2.63 9.52
C ASP A 75 -9.17 4.02 9.98
N ILE A 76 -8.31 5.03 9.80
CA ILE A 76 -8.68 6.43 10.08
C ILE A 76 -9.77 6.89 9.12
N ALA A 77 -9.61 6.63 7.81
CA ALA A 77 -10.61 7.00 6.81
C ALA A 77 -11.96 6.33 7.09
N TYR A 78 -11.98 5.09 7.58
CA TYR A 78 -13.18 4.40 8.05
C TYR A 78 -13.91 5.17 9.14
N VAL A 79 -13.19 5.65 10.17
CA VAL A 79 -13.80 6.44 11.26
C VAL A 79 -14.42 7.74 10.73
N PHE A 80 -13.81 8.38 9.74
CA PHE A 80 -14.36 9.60 9.13
C PHE A 80 -15.53 9.34 8.18
N LEU A 81 -15.51 8.25 7.42
CA LEU A 81 -16.54 7.92 6.43
C LEU A 81 -17.78 7.27 7.03
N ASP A 82 -17.65 6.58 8.17
CA ASP A 82 -18.75 5.84 8.78
C ASP A 82 -19.29 6.52 10.06
N PRO A 83 -20.35 7.36 9.98
CA PRO A 83 -20.99 7.97 11.15
C PRO A 83 -21.80 6.97 12.00
N ARG A 84 -21.69 5.65 11.74
CA ARG A 84 -22.31 4.57 12.51
C ARG A 84 -21.40 3.91 13.54
N VAL A 85 -20.13 4.30 13.65
CA VAL A 85 -19.31 4.02 14.84
C VAL A 85 -19.75 4.93 16.00
N LYS A 86 -21.06 5.06 16.20
CA LYS A 86 -21.59 5.36 17.53
C LYS A 86 -21.62 4.02 18.24
N PHE A 87 -20.71 3.86 19.19
CA PHE A 87 -20.95 2.96 20.31
C PHE A 87 -22.35 3.26 20.86
N SER A 88 -23.30 2.39 20.55
CA SER A 88 -24.57 2.24 21.24
C SER A 88 -24.94 0.79 21.25
#